data_AF-A0A402CW24-F1
#
_entry.id   AF-A0A402CW24-F1
#
_cell.length_a   1.000
_cell.length_b   1.000
_cell.length_c   1.000
_cell.angle_alpha   90.00
_cell.angle_beta   90.00
_cell.angle_gamma   90.00
#
_symmetry.space_group_name_H-M   'P 1'
#
loop_
_entity.id
_entity.type
_entity.pdbx_description
1 polymer ?
#
loop_
_entity_poly.entity_id
_entity_poly.type
_entity_poly.pdbx_seq_one_letter_code
_entity_poly.pdbx_strand_id
1 'polypeptide(L)'
;MSTDENDVIVDPFCGTGAALIAAHSLNRRWFGCDISPHAILTTAEELKKLSNVLPTQYNIVDQADMEQCACVSLMSYKKLYLGFADSKARELIHGGESGWCEFKAVLRGRPEANDGYDLQHSCLKTVAAFLNSDGGTLLIGVHDDKTVLGVRVEEFGGRDSFERHFWGLLHEALGKTASNDIKTYFEEICNKPIYVVECGRSEVPVYLKYKRRSDKGKEEEFYVRTGPRTESLSISEAIQYIIKHFDIAKQDFQRATL
;
A
#
# COMPACT_ATOMS: atom_id res chain seq x y z
N MET A 1 -9.89 -2.59 -34.81
CA MET A 1 -10.92 -1.77 -34.13
C MET A 1 -11.11 -0.52 -34.98
N SER A 2 -12.23 -0.39 -35.67
CA SER A 2 -12.58 0.85 -36.37
C SER A 2 -13.39 1.69 -35.41
N THR A 3 -12.91 2.91 -35.14
CA THR A 3 -13.70 3.96 -34.49
C THR A 3 -14.58 4.65 -35.53
N ASP A 4 -15.71 5.19 -35.09
CA ASP A 4 -16.70 5.83 -35.97
C ASP A 4 -16.48 7.35 -36.09
N GLU A 5 -17.22 7.99 -36.97
CA GLU A 5 -17.26 9.45 -37.09
C GLU A 5 -17.83 10.07 -35.79
N ASN A 6 -17.24 11.15 -35.30
CA ASN A 6 -17.54 11.82 -34.01
C ASN A 6 -17.06 11.13 -32.72
N ASP A 7 -16.47 9.95 -32.79
CA ASP A 7 -15.82 9.32 -31.64
C ASP A 7 -14.73 10.22 -31.05
N VAL A 8 -14.47 10.06 -29.74
CA VAL A 8 -13.38 10.76 -29.06
C VAL A 8 -12.13 9.90 -29.08
N ILE A 9 -11.07 10.41 -29.70
CA ILE A 9 -9.75 9.80 -29.71
C ILE A 9 -8.87 10.50 -28.66
N VAL A 10 -8.31 9.73 -27.73
CA VAL A 10 -7.37 10.26 -26.74
C VAL A 10 -6.00 9.69 -27.04
N ASP A 11 -5.04 10.57 -27.31
CA ASP A 11 -3.63 10.21 -27.53
C ASP A 11 -2.76 10.86 -26.44
N PRO A 12 -2.44 10.14 -25.36
CA PRO A 12 -1.69 10.68 -24.24
C PRO A 12 -0.16 10.68 -24.45
N PHE A 13 0.32 10.27 -25.64
CA PHE A 13 1.73 10.31 -26.04
C PHE A 13 1.84 10.73 -27.51
N CYS A 14 1.31 11.91 -27.82
CA CYS A 14 1.02 12.27 -29.20
C CYS A 14 2.26 12.42 -30.09
N GLY A 15 3.46 12.61 -29.53
CA GLY A 15 4.72 12.56 -30.29
C GLY A 15 4.73 13.54 -31.48
N THR A 16 4.78 13.00 -32.70
CA THR A 16 4.72 13.79 -33.95
C THR A 16 3.30 14.04 -34.47
N GLY A 17 2.27 13.55 -33.77
CA GLY A 17 0.87 13.89 -34.01
C GLY A 17 0.10 12.96 -34.95
N ALA A 18 0.69 11.85 -35.41
CA ALA A 18 0.11 11.01 -36.48
C ALA A 18 -1.32 10.52 -36.18
N ALA A 19 -1.60 10.08 -34.95
CA ALA A 19 -2.92 9.57 -34.57
C ALA A 19 -3.97 10.70 -34.47
N LEU A 20 -3.57 11.88 -33.99
CA LEU A 20 -4.45 13.05 -33.90
C LEU A 20 -4.76 13.65 -35.27
N ILE A 21 -3.78 13.68 -36.17
CA ILE A 21 -3.97 14.09 -37.58
C ILE A 21 -4.96 13.16 -38.28
N ALA A 22 -4.82 11.84 -38.07
CA ALA A 22 -5.75 10.86 -38.61
C ALA A 22 -7.16 11.02 -38.01
N ALA A 23 -7.26 11.21 -36.69
CA ALA A 23 -8.54 11.47 -36.02
C ALA A 23 -9.22 12.73 -36.56
N HIS A 24 -8.47 13.83 -36.74
CA HIS A 24 -8.99 15.07 -37.29
C HIS A 24 -9.50 14.89 -38.74
N SER A 25 -8.71 14.23 -39.59
CA SER A 25 -9.06 14.00 -41.00
C SER A 25 -10.29 13.11 -41.17
N LEU A 26 -10.64 12.34 -40.14
CA LEU A 26 -11.81 11.46 -40.09
C LEU A 26 -13.00 12.12 -39.38
N ASN A 27 -12.99 13.45 -39.22
CA ASN A 27 -14.03 14.22 -38.50
C ASN A 27 -14.31 13.68 -37.09
N ARG A 28 -13.28 13.18 -36.41
CA ARG A 28 -13.39 12.73 -35.02
C ARG A 28 -13.03 13.86 -34.07
N ARG A 29 -13.55 13.75 -32.85
CA ARG A 29 -13.11 14.61 -31.74
C ARG A 29 -11.84 14.00 -31.16
N TRP A 30 -10.90 14.81 -30.71
CA TRP A 30 -9.67 14.27 -30.16
C TRP A 30 -9.06 15.15 -29.08
N PHE A 31 -8.24 14.51 -28.23
CA PHE A 31 -7.46 15.13 -27.18
C PHE A 31 -6.04 14.55 -27.20
N GLY A 32 -5.05 15.44 -27.20
CA GLY A 32 -3.64 15.07 -27.32
C GLY A 32 -2.82 15.60 -26.15
N CYS A 33 -1.93 14.79 -25.61
CA CYS A 33 -0.97 15.19 -24.60
C CYS A 33 0.40 14.54 -24.88
N ASP A 34 1.49 15.23 -24.51
CA ASP A 34 2.83 14.67 -24.48
C ASP A 34 3.64 15.38 -23.40
N ILE A 35 4.58 14.68 -22.76
CA ILE A 35 5.46 15.30 -21.75
C ILE A 35 6.56 16.16 -22.39
N SER A 36 6.88 15.91 -23.66
CA SER A 36 7.89 16.64 -24.41
C SER A 36 7.28 17.91 -25.01
N PRO A 37 7.75 19.12 -24.61
CA PRO A 37 7.30 20.35 -25.24
C PRO A 37 7.56 20.38 -26.75
N HIS A 38 8.63 19.70 -27.20
CA HIS A 38 8.93 19.58 -28.63
C HIS A 38 7.89 18.73 -29.38
N ALA A 39 7.36 17.68 -28.76
CA ALA A 39 6.29 16.85 -29.33
C ALA A 39 4.97 17.63 -29.44
N ILE A 40 4.62 18.40 -28.40
CA ILE A 40 3.45 19.28 -28.42
C ILE A 40 3.57 20.31 -29.55
N LEU A 41 4.71 20.99 -29.66
CA LEU A 41 4.94 22.01 -30.70
C LEU A 41 4.87 21.40 -32.11
N THR A 42 5.54 20.28 -32.34
CA THR A 42 5.56 19.58 -33.62
C THR A 42 4.15 19.14 -34.03
N THR A 43 3.42 18.52 -33.10
CA THR A 43 2.03 18.08 -33.32
C THR A 43 1.11 19.26 -33.64
N ALA A 44 1.25 20.38 -32.93
CA ALA A 44 0.46 21.59 -33.17
C ALA A 44 0.78 22.22 -34.55
N GLU A 45 2.04 22.24 -34.97
CA GLU A 45 2.45 22.72 -36.30
C GLU A 45 1.86 21.85 -37.42
N GLU A 46 1.90 20.53 -37.29
CA GLU A 46 1.32 19.62 -38.29
C GLU A 46 -0.20 19.76 -38.39
N LEU A 47 -0.90 19.90 -37.26
CA LEU A 47 -2.34 20.12 -37.26
C LEU A 47 -2.74 21.49 -37.85
N LYS A 48 -1.92 22.53 -37.67
CA LYS A 48 -2.14 23.86 -38.30
C LYS A 48 -2.05 23.84 -39.82
N LYS A 49 -1.33 22.88 -40.41
CA LYS A 49 -1.23 22.72 -41.87
C LYS A 49 -2.52 22.17 -42.49
N LEU A 50 -3.41 21.57 -41.68
CA LEU A 50 -4.68 21.03 -42.16
C LEU A 50 -5.70 22.15 -42.36
N SER A 51 -6.17 22.30 -43.59
CA SER A 51 -7.15 23.32 -43.99
C SER A 51 -8.54 23.00 -43.45
N ASN A 52 -8.82 23.44 -42.21
CA ASN A 52 -10.14 23.65 -41.57
C ASN A 52 -10.07 23.68 -40.04
N VAL A 53 -8.89 23.66 -39.42
CA VAL A 53 -8.77 23.76 -37.96
C VAL A 53 -8.78 25.22 -37.54
N LEU A 54 -9.88 25.69 -36.95
CA LEU A 54 -9.90 26.99 -36.27
C LEU A 54 -9.16 26.87 -34.92
N PRO A 55 -8.41 27.90 -34.48
CA PRO A 55 -7.73 27.89 -33.18
C PRO A 55 -8.61 27.53 -31.97
N THR A 56 -9.90 27.83 -32.09
CA THR A 56 -10.95 27.53 -31.11
C THR A 56 -11.40 26.07 -31.07
N GLN A 57 -10.87 25.21 -31.96
CA GLN A 57 -11.12 23.77 -32.00
C GLN A 57 -9.91 22.95 -31.52
N TYR A 58 -8.82 23.59 -31.11
CA TYR A 58 -7.70 22.89 -30.45
C TYR A 58 -8.05 22.63 -28.99
N ASN A 59 -8.24 21.37 -28.62
CA ASN A 59 -8.11 20.90 -27.23
C ASN A 59 -6.70 20.33 -27.03
N ILE A 60 -5.70 21.16 -27.33
CA ILE A 60 -4.30 20.88 -26.98
C ILE A 60 -4.03 21.76 -25.78
N VAL A 61 -3.97 21.13 -24.62
CA VAL A 61 -3.69 21.81 -23.35
C VAL A 61 -2.25 21.49 -23.00
N ASP A 62 -1.49 22.52 -22.62
CA ASP A 62 -0.22 22.31 -21.95
C ASP A 62 -0.44 22.02 -20.45
N GLN A 63 0.64 21.84 -19.69
CA GLN A 63 0.55 21.60 -18.26
C GLN A 63 -0.14 22.77 -17.52
N ALA A 64 0.13 24.01 -17.91
CA ALA A 64 -0.41 25.21 -17.26
C ALA A 64 -1.91 25.38 -17.55
N ASP A 65 -2.36 25.01 -18.75
CA ASP A 65 -3.77 25.01 -19.14
C ASP A 65 -4.56 23.93 -18.38
N MET A 66 -3.97 22.75 -18.16
CA MET A 66 -4.59 21.72 -17.31
C MET A 66 -4.71 22.16 -15.85
N GLU A 67 -3.68 22.82 -15.30
CA GLU A 67 -3.65 23.28 -13.90
C GLU A 67 -4.76 24.29 -13.57
N GLN A 68 -5.27 25.02 -14.58
CA GLN A 68 -6.30 26.06 -14.40
C GLN A 68 -7.75 25.55 -14.57
N CYS A 69 -7.96 24.33 -15.07
CA CYS A 69 -9.30 23.77 -15.26
C CYS A 69 -9.99 23.49 -13.91
N ALA A 70 -11.25 23.92 -13.71
CA ALA A 70 -11.94 23.79 -12.43
C ALA A 70 -12.11 22.34 -11.92
N CYS A 71 -12.23 21.35 -12.82
CA CYS A 71 -12.23 19.93 -12.46
C CYS A 71 -10.87 19.42 -11.96
N VAL A 72 -9.78 20.09 -12.35
CA VAL A 72 -8.40 19.86 -11.92
C VAL A 72 -8.04 20.71 -10.69
N SER A 73 -8.58 21.94 -10.60
CA SER A 73 -8.36 22.86 -9.49
C SER A 73 -9.16 22.47 -8.22
N LEU A 74 -10.38 21.93 -8.37
CA LEU A 74 -11.17 21.39 -7.25
C LEU A 74 -10.77 19.96 -6.86
N MET A 75 -9.92 19.30 -7.66
CA MET A 75 -9.24 18.06 -7.31
C MET A 75 -7.72 18.27 -7.36
N SER A 76 -7.15 18.82 -6.27
CA SER A 76 -5.70 18.88 -6.07
C SER A 76 -5.04 17.61 -6.61
N TYR A 77 -4.18 17.74 -7.63
CA TYR A 77 -3.54 16.66 -8.40
C TYR A 77 -3.10 15.47 -7.54
N LYS A 78 -4.01 14.50 -7.38
CA LYS A 78 -3.76 13.24 -6.68
C LYS A 78 -4.09 12.02 -7.55
N LYS A 79 -4.51 12.21 -8.81
CA LYS A 79 -5.10 11.11 -9.58
C LYS A 79 -4.99 11.21 -11.11
N LEU A 80 -3.82 11.62 -11.61
CA LEU A 80 -3.30 11.15 -12.90
C LEU A 80 -1.99 10.40 -12.60
N TYR A 81 -2.10 9.30 -11.86
CA TYR A 81 -1.02 8.31 -11.76
C TYR A 81 -1.06 7.53 -13.08
N LEU A 82 -0.12 7.79 -13.98
CA LEU A 82 1.11 7.00 -14.14
C LEU A 82 0.79 5.51 -14.17
N GLY A 83 1.01 4.88 -15.32
CA GLY A 83 0.98 3.43 -15.53
C GLY A 83 2.06 2.66 -14.77
N PHE A 84 2.26 2.96 -13.50
CA PHE A 84 3.04 2.23 -12.50
C PHE A 84 2.47 2.55 -11.11
N ALA A 85 1.38 1.89 -10.73
CA ALA A 85 1.12 1.57 -9.34
C ALA A 85 1.19 0.06 -9.20
N ASP A 86 2.38 -0.52 -9.41
CA ASP A 86 2.58 -1.96 -9.17
C ASP A 86 2.94 -2.25 -7.70
N SER A 87 3.01 -1.19 -6.89
CA SER A 87 3.38 -1.22 -5.49
C SER A 87 2.10 -1.18 -4.64
N LYS A 88 1.70 -2.34 -4.12
CA LYS A 88 0.57 -2.47 -3.19
C LYS A 88 0.75 -1.57 -1.97
N ALA A 89 1.99 -1.37 -1.49
CA ALA A 89 2.27 -0.45 -0.40
C ALA A 89 1.90 0.99 -0.76
N ARG A 90 2.12 1.44 -2.00
CA ARG A 90 1.76 2.80 -2.43
C ARG A 90 0.24 3.02 -2.39
N GLU A 91 -0.53 2.04 -2.86
CA GLU A 91 -1.99 2.09 -2.82
C GLU A 91 -2.50 2.18 -1.37
N LEU A 92 -1.95 1.34 -0.50
CA LEU A 92 -2.28 1.31 0.94
C LEU A 92 -1.92 2.64 1.62
N ILE A 93 -0.76 3.23 1.34
CA ILE A 93 -0.34 4.54 1.86
C ILE A 93 -1.34 5.63 1.44
N HIS A 94 -1.76 5.62 0.18
CA HIS A 94 -2.77 6.58 -0.31
C HIS A 94 -4.11 6.42 0.41
N GLY A 95 -4.57 5.17 0.60
CA GLY A 95 -5.77 4.84 1.37
C GLY A 95 -5.70 5.31 2.81
N GLY A 96 -4.53 5.15 3.46
CA GLY A 96 -4.32 5.45 4.87
C GLY A 96 -4.67 4.28 5.79
N GLU A 97 -4.47 4.50 7.09
CA GLU A 97 -4.80 3.50 8.10
C GLU A 97 -6.30 3.17 8.10
N SER A 98 -6.61 1.89 8.28
CA SER A 98 -7.96 1.33 8.19
C SER A 98 -8.05 0.02 8.98
N GLY A 99 -9.22 -0.63 9.02
CA GLY A 99 -9.38 -1.90 9.75
C GLY A 99 -8.40 -3.01 9.32
N TRP A 100 -7.94 -2.96 8.08
CA TRP A 100 -7.04 -3.94 7.45
C TRP A 100 -5.67 -3.36 7.06
N CYS A 101 -5.35 -2.11 7.43
CA CYS A 101 -4.07 -1.50 7.13
C CYS A 101 -3.57 -0.64 8.30
N GLU A 102 -2.33 -0.86 8.72
CA GLU A 102 -1.70 -0.13 9.82
C GLU A 102 -0.30 0.35 9.40
N PHE A 103 0.07 1.57 9.79
CA PHE A 103 1.40 2.11 9.56
C PHE A 103 2.23 2.12 10.85
N LYS A 104 3.53 1.83 10.69
CA LYS A 104 4.54 2.01 11.72
C LYS A 104 5.76 2.70 11.14
N ALA A 105 6.16 3.81 11.77
CA ALA A 105 7.29 4.59 11.29
C ALA A 105 8.60 3.79 11.30
N VAL A 106 8.82 2.97 12.34
CA VAL A 106 10.03 2.19 12.56
C VAL A 106 9.73 0.86 13.25
N LEU A 107 10.58 -0.16 13.03
CA LEU A 107 10.50 -1.44 13.77
C LEU A 107 11.09 -1.33 15.18
N ARG A 108 12.18 -0.56 15.34
CA ARG A 108 12.83 -0.29 16.63
C ARG A 108 13.31 1.16 16.69
N GLY A 109 13.40 1.69 17.89
CA GLY A 109 13.98 3.00 18.14
C GLY A 109 15.49 3.00 17.90
N ARG A 110 16.11 4.16 18.12
CA ARG A 110 17.56 4.26 18.08
C ARG A 110 18.14 3.54 19.31
N PRO A 111 19.34 2.92 19.24
CA PRO A 111 19.93 2.20 20.38
C PRO A 111 20.01 3.02 21.68
N GLU A 112 20.14 4.34 21.57
CA GLU A 112 20.22 5.28 22.69
C GLU A 112 18.85 5.59 23.33
N ALA A 113 17.77 5.31 22.60
CA ALA A 113 16.41 5.43 23.09
C ALA A 113 15.95 4.08 23.66
N ASN A 114 15.56 4.07 24.92
CA ASN A 114 15.09 2.85 25.61
C ASN A 114 13.60 2.57 25.27
N ASP A 115 13.22 2.71 24.01
CA ASP A 115 11.87 2.61 23.44
C ASP A 115 11.74 1.48 22.39
N GLY A 116 12.86 0.85 22.00
CA GLY A 116 12.86 -0.22 21.01
C GLY A 116 11.96 -1.40 21.36
N TYR A 117 11.80 -1.68 22.66
CA TYR A 117 10.90 -2.72 23.16
C TYR A 117 9.42 -2.42 22.81
N ASP A 118 8.96 -1.19 23.05
CA ASP A 118 7.56 -0.79 22.86
C ASP A 118 7.20 -0.72 21.37
N LEU A 119 8.15 -0.33 20.52
CA LEU A 119 7.98 -0.26 19.06
C LEU A 119 7.88 -1.66 18.44
N GLN A 120 8.72 -2.60 18.86
CA GLN A 120 8.65 -3.99 18.41
C GLN A 120 7.34 -4.64 18.88
N HIS A 121 6.95 -4.43 20.14
CA HIS A 121 5.67 -4.91 20.66
C HIS A 121 4.50 -4.37 19.84
N SER A 122 4.50 -3.08 19.51
CA SER A 122 3.45 -2.45 18.69
C SER A 122 3.30 -3.11 17.31
N CYS A 123 4.42 -3.46 16.66
CA CYS A 123 4.40 -4.18 15.38
C CYS A 123 3.83 -5.60 15.55
N LEU A 124 4.33 -6.37 16.52
CA LEU A 124 3.93 -7.76 16.74
C LEU A 124 2.47 -7.87 17.21
N LYS A 125 2.02 -6.95 18.07
CA LYS A 125 0.62 -6.79 18.48
C LYS A 125 -0.30 -6.60 17.28
N THR A 126 0.12 -5.78 16.31
CA THR A 126 -0.65 -5.52 15.09
C THR A 126 -0.77 -6.78 14.23
N VAL A 127 0.33 -7.52 14.06
CA VAL A 127 0.35 -8.80 13.33
C VAL A 127 -0.59 -9.81 14.01
N ALA A 128 -0.49 -9.97 15.33
CA ALA A 128 -1.39 -10.86 16.10
C ALA A 128 -2.87 -10.49 15.89
N ALA A 129 -3.18 -9.19 15.92
CA ALA A 129 -4.54 -8.71 15.74
C ALA A 129 -5.09 -8.99 14.34
N PHE A 130 -4.28 -8.81 13.30
CA PHE A 130 -4.69 -9.15 11.92
C PHE A 130 -4.94 -10.64 11.76
N LEU A 131 -4.04 -11.48 12.27
CA LEU A 131 -4.17 -12.95 12.22
C LEU A 131 -5.45 -13.43 12.93
N ASN A 132 -5.81 -12.80 14.05
CA ASN A 132 -7.01 -13.17 14.79
C ASN A 132 -8.31 -12.61 14.21
N SER A 133 -8.24 -11.73 13.21
CA SER A 133 -9.38 -11.03 12.62
C SER A 133 -9.47 -11.36 11.12
N ASP A 134 -9.95 -10.43 10.28
CA ASP A 134 -10.10 -10.65 8.84
C ASP A 134 -8.79 -10.55 8.02
N GLY A 135 -7.62 -10.57 8.69
CA GLY A 135 -6.33 -10.29 8.08
C GLY A 135 -6.03 -8.80 7.94
N GLY A 136 -4.97 -8.46 7.21
CA GLY A 136 -4.57 -7.09 6.96
C GLY A 136 -3.13 -6.94 6.49
N THR A 137 -2.67 -5.70 6.39
CA THR A 137 -1.30 -5.36 5.99
C THR A 137 -0.70 -4.31 6.91
N LEU A 138 0.42 -4.65 7.52
CA LEU A 138 1.25 -3.73 8.29
C LEU A 138 2.37 -3.19 7.38
N LEU A 139 2.48 -1.86 7.28
CA LEU A 139 3.58 -1.20 6.58
C LEU A 139 4.55 -0.61 7.61
N ILE A 140 5.81 -1.05 7.55
CA ILE A 140 6.89 -0.53 8.40
C ILE A 140 7.79 0.40 7.58
N GLY A 141 8.08 1.58 8.10
CA GLY A 141 8.76 2.67 7.39
C GLY A 141 7.82 3.77 6.92
N VAL A 142 6.57 3.79 7.41
CA VAL A 142 5.54 4.77 7.03
C VAL A 142 5.00 5.44 8.30
N HIS A 143 4.91 6.77 8.28
CA HIS A 143 4.33 7.56 9.36
C HIS A 143 2.80 7.67 9.22
N ASP A 144 2.08 7.98 10.29
CA ASP A 144 0.59 8.03 10.31
C ASP A 144 0.00 9.06 9.33
N ASP A 145 0.70 10.18 9.15
CA ASP A 145 0.44 11.24 8.17
C ASP A 145 0.73 10.84 6.70
N LYS A 146 1.05 9.56 6.46
CA LYS A 146 1.38 8.95 5.15
C LYS A 146 2.78 9.29 4.65
N THR A 147 3.63 9.91 5.47
CA THR A 147 5.02 10.18 5.09
C THR A 147 5.83 8.89 4.99
N VAL A 148 6.49 8.69 3.84
CA VAL A 148 7.38 7.56 3.59
C VAL A 148 8.76 7.84 4.19
N LEU A 149 9.11 7.13 5.25
CA LEU A 149 10.39 7.25 5.97
C LEU A 149 11.42 6.22 5.49
N GLY A 150 10.97 5.01 5.19
CA GLY A 150 11.85 3.87 4.92
C GLY A 150 12.31 3.17 6.20
N VAL A 151 12.62 1.89 6.10
CA VAL A 151 13.26 1.13 7.17
C VAL A 151 14.77 1.28 7.12
N ARG A 152 15.41 1.37 8.29
CA ARG A 152 16.85 1.58 8.44
C ARG A 152 17.61 0.25 8.32
N VAL A 153 17.56 -0.41 7.17
CA VAL A 153 18.13 -1.76 6.93
C VAL A 153 19.63 -1.84 7.24
N GLU A 154 20.37 -0.76 7.03
CA GLU A 154 21.81 -0.70 7.33
C GLU A 154 22.12 -0.90 8.81
N GLU A 155 21.22 -0.47 9.72
CA GLU A 155 21.38 -0.70 11.17
C GLU A 155 21.27 -2.17 11.58
N PHE A 156 20.79 -3.03 10.67
CA PHE A 156 20.69 -4.47 10.85
C PHE A 156 21.74 -5.24 10.05
N GLY A 157 22.56 -4.56 9.25
CA GLY A 157 23.49 -5.22 8.32
C GLY A 157 22.83 -5.70 7.04
N GLY A 158 21.81 -4.97 6.54
CA GLY A 158 21.17 -5.19 5.23
C GLY A 158 19.76 -5.79 5.30
N ARG A 159 19.12 -5.96 4.12
CA ARG A 159 17.74 -6.44 3.97
C ARG A 159 17.54 -7.85 4.56
N ASP A 160 18.42 -8.80 4.21
CA ASP A 160 18.34 -10.18 4.70
C ASP A 160 18.44 -10.27 6.23
N SER A 161 19.33 -9.45 6.81
CA SER A 161 19.55 -9.41 8.25
C SER A 161 18.37 -8.77 8.98
N PHE A 162 17.77 -7.73 8.41
CA PHE A 162 16.51 -7.14 8.90
C PHE A 162 15.37 -8.17 8.90
N GLU A 163 15.18 -8.86 7.78
CA GLU A 163 14.11 -9.84 7.61
C GLU A 163 14.28 -11.00 8.60
N ARG A 164 15.50 -11.52 8.76
CA ARG A 164 15.81 -12.55 9.77
C ARG A 164 15.53 -12.06 11.19
N HIS A 165 15.85 -10.82 11.50
CA HIS A 165 15.56 -10.23 12.80
C HIS A 165 14.05 -10.13 13.04
N PHE A 166 13.29 -9.63 12.07
CA PHE A 166 11.83 -9.54 12.15
C PHE A 166 11.18 -10.91 12.33
N TRP A 167 11.56 -11.90 11.53
CA TRP A 167 11.05 -13.27 11.68
C TRP A 167 11.45 -13.91 13.01
N GLY A 168 12.65 -13.61 13.52
CA GLY A 168 13.08 -14.03 14.85
C GLY A 168 12.13 -13.52 15.95
N LEU A 169 11.82 -12.21 15.92
CA LEU A 169 10.85 -11.60 16.84
C LEU A 169 9.46 -12.23 16.70
N LEU A 170 9.01 -12.43 15.46
CA LEU A 170 7.70 -12.99 15.16
C LEU A 170 7.57 -14.41 15.70
N HIS A 171 8.54 -15.29 15.43
CA HIS A 171 8.51 -16.67 15.92
C HIS A 171 8.62 -16.76 17.44
N GLU A 172 9.43 -15.89 18.04
CA GLU A 172 9.59 -15.83 19.49
C GLU A 172 8.30 -15.40 20.19
N ALA A 173 7.53 -14.50 19.56
CA ALA A 173 6.35 -13.88 20.16
C ALA A 173 5.03 -14.57 19.79
N LEU A 174 4.84 -15.00 18.55
CA LEU A 174 3.59 -15.58 18.04
C LEU A 174 3.65 -17.11 17.85
N GLY A 175 4.85 -17.69 17.95
CA GLY A 175 5.07 -19.10 17.64
C GLY A 175 5.24 -19.36 16.13
N LYS A 176 5.73 -20.55 15.80
CA LYS A 176 6.09 -20.91 14.41
C LYS A 176 4.90 -21.14 13.50
N THR A 177 3.76 -21.59 14.05
CA THR A 177 2.56 -21.92 13.27
C THR A 177 1.89 -20.70 12.65
N ALA A 178 1.98 -19.54 13.31
CA ALA A 178 1.44 -18.27 12.80
C ALA A 178 2.08 -17.84 11.47
N SER A 179 3.28 -18.33 11.16
CA SER A 179 4.05 -17.94 9.96
C SER A 179 3.40 -18.35 8.65
N ASN A 180 2.55 -19.39 8.65
CA ASN A 180 1.90 -19.89 7.43
C ASN A 180 0.96 -18.87 6.79
N ASP A 181 0.41 -17.99 7.63
CA ASP A 181 -0.56 -16.98 7.23
C ASP A 181 0.10 -15.62 6.97
N ILE A 182 1.44 -15.55 6.93
CA ILE A 182 2.18 -14.29 6.86
C ILE A 182 3.09 -14.28 5.64
N LYS A 183 3.03 -13.19 4.86
CA LYS A 183 3.98 -12.91 3.78
C LYS A 183 4.70 -11.59 4.07
N THR A 184 6.01 -11.60 3.92
CA THR A 184 6.84 -10.41 4.10
C THR A 184 7.67 -10.14 2.87
N TYR A 185 7.85 -8.87 2.54
CA TYR A 185 8.72 -8.46 1.45
C TYR A 185 9.03 -6.97 1.55
N PHE A 186 10.02 -6.52 0.79
CA PHE A 186 10.35 -5.10 0.66
C PHE A 186 9.68 -4.51 -0.59
N GLU A 187 9.05 -3.36 -0.43
CA GLU A 187 8.68 -2.49 -1.55
C GLU A 187 9.50 -1.21 -1.51
N GLU A 188 9.87 -0.67 -2.66
CA GLU A 188 10.68 0.53 -2.75
C GLU A 188 9.84 1.71 -3.22
N ILE A 189 9.70 2.72 -2.36
CA ILE A 189 8.94 3.93 -2.66
C ILE A 189 9.88 5.12 -2.52
N CYS A 190 10.12 5.83 -3.63
CA CYS A 190 11.03 6.98 -3.67
C CYS A 190 12.43 6.65 -3.10
N ASN A 191 12.99 5.51 -3.49
CA ASN A 191 14.29 4.98 -3.01
C ASN A 191 14.36 4.72 -1.50
N LYS A 192 13.21 4.59 -0.84
CA LYS A 192 13.11 4.23 0.57
C LYS A 192 12.49 2.83 0.67
N PRO A 193 13.21 1.86 1.25
CA PRO A 193 12.67 0.52 1.42
C PRO A 193 11.59 0.52 2.50
N ILE A 194 10.39 0.05 2.16
CA ILE A 194 9.28 -0.17 3.08
C ILE A 194 9.16 -1.68 3.28
N TYR A 195 9.00 -2.10 4.53
CA TYR A 195 8.80 -3.51 4.83
C TYR A 195 7.31 -3.79 4.98
N VAL A 196 6.80 -4.64 4.10
CA VAL A 196 5.38 -5.01 4.01
C VAL A 196 5.19 -6.33 4.73
N VAL A 197 4.21 -6.39 5.62
CA VAL A 197 3.81 -7.61 6.34
C VAL A 197 2.33 -7.85 6.07
N GLU A 198 2.05 -8.77 5.15
CA GLU A 198 0.70 -9.22 4.84
C GLU A 198 0.31 -10.37 5.75
N CYS A 199 -0.85 -10.25 6.39
CA CYS A 199 -1.39 -11.25 7.29
C CYS A 199 -2.73 -11.74 6.73
N GLY A 200 -2.84 -13.04 6.49
CA GLY A 200 -4.12 -13.72 6.32
C GLY A 200 -4.81 -13.91 7.67
N ARG A 201 -6.08 -14.33 7.65
CA ARG A 201 -6.77 -14.79 8.86
C ARG A 201 -6.25 -16.18 9.21
N SER A 202 -5.86 -16.38 10.46
CA SER A 202 -5.41 -17.69 10.93
C SER A 202 -6.58 -18.62 11.23
N GLU A 203 -6.37 -19.92 11.03
CA GLU A 203 -7.34 -20.97 11.39
C GLU A 203 -7.34 -21.28 12.89
N VAL A 204 -6.31 -20.84 13.61
CA VAL A 204 -6.13 -21.06 15.05
C VAL A 204 -5.92 -19.73 15.78
N PRO A 205 -6.34 -19.61 17.06
CA PRO A 205 -6.07 -18.40 17.85
C PRO A 205 -4.58 -18.15 18.02
N VAL A 206 -4.15 -16.91 17.78
CA VAL A 206 -2.76 -16.47 17.90
C VAL A 206 -2.59 -15.59 19.14
N TYR A 207 -1.73 -16.02 20.07
CA TYR A 207 -1.39 -15.27 21.28
C TYR A 207 -0.02 -14.62 21.13
N LEU A 208 0.10 -13.36 21.56
CA LEU A 208 1.37 -12.66 21.65
C LEU A 208 2.03 -12.95 23.00
N LYS A 209 3.22 -13.55 22.97
CA LYS A 209 4.05 -13.83 24.14
C LYS A 209 5.24 -12.88 24.18
N TYR A 210 5.12 -11.80 24.94
CA TYR A 210 6.14 -10.75 24.98
C TYR A 210 6.49 -10.36 26.42
N LYS A 211 7.77 -10.07 26.70
CA LYS A 211 8.28 -9.84 28.07
C LYS A 211 8.14 -8.37 28.47
N ARG A 212 7.08 -7.98 29.18
CA ARG A 212 6.96 -6.60 29.66
C ARG A 212 8.23 -6.14 30.37
N ARG A 213 8.58 -4.86 30.19
CA ARG A 213 9.82 -4.24 30.68
C ARG A 213 10.08 -4.44 32.18
N SER A 214 9.03 -4.73 32.95
CA SER A 214 9.03 -4.95 34.40
C SER A 214 8.92 -6.42 34.85
N ASP A 215 8.72 -7.38 33.96
CA ASP A 215 8.36 -8.76 34.32
C ASP A 215 9.48 -9.78 34.18
N LYS A 216 9.45 -10.79 35.06
CA LYS A 216 10.33 -11.97 34.99
C LYS A 216 9.82 -13.04 33.99
N GLY A 217 8.62 -12.87 33.43
CA GLY A 217 7.96 -13.82 32.52
C GLY A 217 7.39 -13.16 31.26
N LYS A 218 7.01 -13.97 30.27
CA LYS A 218 6.21 -13.53 29.12
C LYS A 218 4.74 -13.69 29.48
N GLU A 219 3.98 -12.62 29.44
CA GLU A 219 2.52 -12.72 29.50
C GLU A 219 1.98 -13.11 28.12
N GLU A 220 0.90 -13.89 28.09
CA GLU A 220 0.16 -14.18 26.86
C GLU A 220 -0.95 -13.15 26.69
N GLU A 221 -0.89 -12.39 25.60
CA GLU A 221 -1.85 -11.35 25.27
C GLU A 221 -2.63 -11.77 24.02
N PHE A 222 -3.94 -11.53 24.03
CA PHE A 222 -4.82 -11.82 22.88
C PHE A 222 -5.34 -10.52 22.29
N TYR A 223 -5.04 -10.29 21.02
CA TYR A 223 -5.37 -9.06 20.31
C TYR A 223 -6.29 -9.31 19.12
N VAL A 224 -7.22 -8.41 18.89
CA VAL A 224 -8.14 -8.41 17.75
C VAL A 224 -8.27 -7.01 17.14
N ARG A 225 -8.75 -6.94 15.90
CA ARG A 225 -9.15 -5.69 15.25
C ARG A 225 -10.64 -5.43 15.47
N THR A 226 -10.96 -4.26 15.99
CA THR A 226 -12.33 -3.73 16.09
C THR A 226 -12.38 -2.42 15.31
N GLY A 227 -12.79 -2.51 14.03
CA GLY A 227 -12.60 -1.39 13.10
C GLY A 227 -11.12 -1.04 12.95
N PRO A 228 -10.70 0.25 12.99
CA PRO A 228 -9.31 0.64 12.85
C PRO A 228 -8.47 0.48 14.13
N ARG A 229 -9.05 -0.08 15.22
CA ARG A 229 -8.38 -0.18 16.52
C ARG A 229 -7.91 -1.59 16.80
N THR A 230 -6.74 -1.70 17.42
CA THR A 230 -6.24 -2.96 17.97
C THR A 230 -6.53 -3.05 19.46
N GLU A 231 -7.43 -3.95 19.83
CA GLU A 231 -7.92 -4.13 21.19
C GLU A 231 -7.30 -5.37 21.84
N SER A 232 -6.93 -5.22 23.12
CA SER A 232 -6.53 -6.34 23.97
C SER A 232 -7.79 -6.91 24.60
N LEU A 233 -8.02 -8.20 24.46
CA LEU A 233 -9.13 -8.86 25.15
C LEU A 233 -8.64 -9.45 26.48
N SER A 234 -9.47 -9.34 27.51
CA SER A 234 -9.28 -10.12 28.74
C SER A 234 -9.43 -11.62 28.46
N ILE A 235 -9.01 -12.47 29.39
CA ILE A 235 -9.12 -13.93 29.25
C ILE A 235 -10.55 -14.36 28.91
N SER A 236 -11.54 -13.84 29.62
CA SER A 236 -12.94 -14.20 29.42
C SER A 236 -13.47 -13.73 28.06
N GLU A 237 -13.12 -12.52 27.62
CA GLU A 237 -13.50 -11.98 26.31
C GLU A 237 -12.81 -12.75 25.18
N ALA A 238 -11.54 -13.10 25.35
CA ALA A 238 -10.78 -13.90 24.39
C ALA A 238 -11.42 -15.27 24.20
N ILE A 239 -11.81 -15.96 25.27
CA ILE A 239 -12.51 -17.25 25.19
C ILE A 239 -13.82 -17.12 24.39
N GLN A 240 -14.63 -16.10 24.68
CA GLN A 240 -15.88 -15.87 23.95
C GLN A 240 -15.64 -15.55 22.48
N TYR A 241 -14.64 -14.72 22.18
CA TYR A 241 -14.24 -14.40 20.83
C TYR A 241 -13.80 -15.67 20.08
N ILE A 242 -12.98 -16.51 20.73
CA ILE A 242 -12.42 -17.71 20.14
C ILE A 242 -13.51 -18.71 19.76
N ILE A 243 -14.44 -18.97 20.69
CA ILE A 243 -15.58 -19.88 20.45
C ILE A 243 -16.43 -19.40 19.26
N LYS A 244 -16.56 -18.09 19.09
CA LYS A 244 -17.38 -17.50 18.02
C LYS A 244 -16.68 -17.49 16.66
N HIS A 245 -15.36 -17.32 16.63
CA HIS A 245 -14.63 -17.02 15.39
C HIS A 245 -13.67 -18.12 14.93
N PHE A 246 -13.38 -19.15 15.73
CA PHE A 246 -12.49 -20.23 15.33
C PHE A 246 -13.19 -21.58 15.45
N ASP A 247 -12.94 -22.45 14.48
CA ASP A 247 -13.50 -23.80 14.44
C ASP A 247 -12.65 -24.73 15.32
N ILE A 248 -13.00 -24.80 16.61
CA ILE A 248 -12.26 -25.58 17.61
C ILE A 248 -12.34 -27.09 17.31
N ALA A 249 -13.41 -27.57 16.66
CA ALA A 249 -13.62 -28.99 16.40
C ALA A 249 -12.64 -29.59 15.37
N LYS A 250 -12.12 -28.78 14.44
CA LYS A 250 -11.07 -29.22 13.49
C LYS A 250 -9.69 -29.38 14.15
N GLN A 251 -9.45 -28.72 15.29
CA GLN A 251 -8.13 -28.66 15.93
C GLN A 251 -7.81 -29.93 16.74
N ASP A 252 -8.82 -30.58 17.34
CA ASP A 252 -8.63 -31.82 18.10
C ASP A 252 -8.29 -33.03 17.20
N PHE A 253 -8.76 -33.04 15.96
CA PHE A 253 -8.48 -34.13 15.01
C PHE A 253 -7.00 -34.15 14.56
N GLN A 254 -6.34 -33.00 14.49
CA GLN A 254 -4.91 -32.91 14.16
C GLN A 254 -3.99 -33.30 15.33
N ARG A 255 -4.44 -33.12 16.58
CA ARG A 255 -3.67 -33.55 17.77
C ARG A 255 -3.84 -35.03 18.11
N ALA A 256 -4.96 -35.65 17.73
CA ALA A 256 -5.22 -37.08 18.00
C ALA A 256 -4.59 -38.05 16.99
N THR A 257 -3.92 -37.54 15.94
CA THR A 257 -3.35 -38.36 14.84
C THR A 257 -1.81 -38.30 14.79
N LEU A 258 -1.15 -37.81 15.84
CA LEU A 258 0.29 -37.88 16.08
C LEU A 258 0.56 -38.64 17.38
#